data_AF-A0A2I3C9V2-F1
#
_entry.id   AF-A0A2I3C9V2-F1
#
_cell.length_a   1.000
_cell.length_b   1.000
_cell.length_c   1.000
_cell.angle_alpha   90.00
_cell.angle_beta   90.00
_cell.angle_gamma   90.00
#
_symmetry.space_group_name_H-M   'P 1'
#
loop_
_entity.id
_entity.type
_entity.pdbx_description
1 polymer ?
#
loop_
_entity_poly.entity_id
_entity_poly.type
_entity_poly.pdbx_seq_one_letter_code
_entity_poly.pdbx_strand_id
1 'polypeptide(L)'
;MSNPHADRLIAFLISSGIKDQRVLDAIQRLPRESFVSQAMMHQAYDNNALPIGQGQTISQPYIVARMTELLELEPASRVLEIGTGSGYQTAVLAQIVDHVYSVERIKSLQWEAKRRLKQLDIYNVSTKHADGWQGWEARGPFDAIIVTAAAEVIPQALLSQLRDGGKMVIPVGDTEQQLLKIERKGDEYLSTVVEMVRFVPLVAGDLA
;
A
#
# COMPACT_ATOMS: atom_id res chain seq x y z
N MET A 1 -5.46 -23.70 -10.69
CA MET A 1 -4.12 -24.31 -10.87
C MET A 1 -3.22 -23.68 -9.83
N SER A 2 -2.45 -24.46 -9.06
CA SER A 2 -1.54 -23.86 -8.07
C SER A 2 -0.39 -23.14 -8.79
N ASN A 3 -0.03 -21.95 -8.29
CA ASN A 3 1.12 -21.20 -8.78
C ASN A 3 2.31 -21.49 -7.84
N PRO A 4 3.28 -22.34 -8.23
CA PRO A 4 4.36 -22.75 -7.34
C PRO A 4 5.32 -21.61 -6.97
N HIS A 5 5.33 -20.51 -7.74
CA HIS A 5 6.08 -19.30 -7.36
C HIS A 5 5.36 -18.55 -6.23
N ALA A 6 4.04 -18.42 -6.33
CA ALA A 6 3.23 -17.85 -5.26
C ALA A 6 3.34 -18.69 -3.97
N ASP A 7 3.26 -20.02 -4.07
CA ASP A 7 3.34 -20.90 -2.89
C ASP A 7 4.68 -20.77 -2.15
N ARG A 8 5.80 -20.67 -2.90
CA ARG A 8 7.13 -20.41 -2.31
C ARG A 8 7.21 -19.04 -1.65
N LEU A 9 6.63 -18.01 -2.28
CA LEU A 9 6.56 -16.68 -1.69
C LEU A 9 5.76 -16.69 -0.39
N ILE A 10 4.61 -17.36 -0.34
CA ILE A 10 3.80 -17.47 0.88
C ILE A 10 4.56 -18.20 1.98
N ALA A 11 5.24 -19.30 1.68
CA ALA A 11 6.07 -20.00 2.66
C ALA A 11 7.17 -19.09 3.24
N PHE A 12 7.79 -18.25 2.40
CA PHE A 12 8.75 -17.24 2.84
C PHE A 12 8.12 -16.15 3.73
N LEU A 13 6.93 -15.65 3.39
CA LEU A 13 6.24 -14.63 4.20
C LEU A 13 5.89 -15.17 5.59
N ILE A 14 5.42 -16.41 5.67
CA ILE A 14 5.11 -17.09 6.93
C ILE A 14 6.39 -17.23 7.78
N SER A 15 7.49 -17.72 7.19
CA SER A 15 8.76 -17.87 7.93
C SER A 15 9.37 -16.53 8.34
N SER A 16 9.03 -15.45 7.63
CA SER A 16 9.41 -14.07 7.96
C SER A 16 8.50 -13.40 9.01
N GLY A 17 7.51 -14.14 9.52
CA GLY A 17 6.68 -13.71 10.66
C GLY A 17 5.36 -13.06 10.31
N ILE A 18 4.92 -13.08 9.04
CA ILE A 18 3.56 -12.69 8.65
C ILE A 18 2.58 -13.77 9.11
N LYS A 19 1.58 -13.37 9.90
CA LYS A 19 0.62 -14.26 10.56
C LYS A 19 -0.82 -14.07 10.10
N ASP A 20 -1.17 -12.90 9.55
CA ASP A 20 -2.54 -12.66 9.07
C ASP A 20 -2.84 -13.51 7.81
N GLN A 21 -3.69 -14.53 7.98
CA GLN A 21 -4.08 -15.43 6.91
C GLN A 21 -4.84 -14.72 5.78
N ARG A 22 -5.62 -13.66 6.07
CA ARG A 22 -6.33 -12.91 5.02
C ARG A 22 -5.34 -12.17 4.12
N VAL A 23 -4.26 -11.66 4.69
CA VAL A 23 -3.17 -11.01 3.94
C VAL A 23 -2.43 -12.03 3.07
N LEU A 24 -2.08 -13.19 3.65
CA LEU A 24 -1.41 -14.28 2.91
C LEU A 24 -2.27 -14.78 1.75
N ASP A 25 -3.56 -15.03 1.99
CA ASP A 25 -4.52 -15.47 0.97
C ASP A 25 -4.68 -14.43 -0.15
N ALA A 26 -4.78 -13.14 0.19
CA ALA A 26 -4.86 -12.06 -0.78
C ALA A 26 -3.62 -12.03 -1.69
N ILE A 27 -2.42 -12.12 -1.10
CA ILE A 27 -1.15 -12.13 -1.85
C ILE A 27 -1.04 -13.38 -2.73
N GLN A 28 -1.47 -14.54 -2.23
CA GLN A 28 -1.39 -15.81 -2.97
C GLN A 28 -2.28 -15.81 -4.22
N ARG A 29 -3.50 -15.24 -4.11
CA ARG A 29 -4.49 -15.22 -5.20
C ARG A 29 -4.16 -14.21 -6.30
N LEU A 30 -3.47 -13.12 -5.95
CA LEU A 30 -3.19 -12.06 -6.91
C LEU A 30 -2.02 -12.43 -7.85
N PRO A 31 -2.20 -12.29 -9.18
CA PRO A 31 -1.13 -12.54 -10.14
C PRO A 31 -0.14 -11.37 -10.14
N ARG A 32 0.83 -11.38 -9.21
CA ARG A 32 1.80 -10.29 -9.03
C ARG A 32 2.56 -9.94 -10.31
N GLU A 33 2.78 -10.91 -11.19
CA GLU A 33 3.35 -10.73 -12.54
C GLU A 33 2.55 -9.77 -13.42
N SER A 34 1.25 -9.59 -13.18
CA SER A 34 0.41 -8.62 -13.89
C SER A 34 0.71 -7.17 -13.50
N PHE A 35 1.42 -6.95 -12.38
CA PHE A 35 1.74 -5.65 -11.81
C PHE A 35 3.17 -5.19 -12.08
N VAL A 36 3.95 -5.97 -12.82
CA VAL A 36 5.33 -5.65 -13.21
C VAL A 36 5.47 -5.54 -14.72
N SER A 37 6.58 -4.97 -15.17
CA SER A 37 6.91 -4.94 -16.61
C SER A 37 7.28 -6.35 -17.11
N GLN A 38 7.16 -6.57 -18.42
CA GLN A 38 7.53 -7.82 -19.08
C GLN A 38 8.98 -8.25 -18.76
N ALA A 39 9.91 -7.30 -18.68
CA ALA A 39 11.30 -7.57 -18.35
C ALA A 39 11.49 -8.16 -16.94
N MET A 40 10.60 -7.83 -16.00
CA MET A 40 10.69 -8.22 -14.59
C MET A 40 9.84 -9.44 -14.23
N MET A 41 9.10 -10.04 -15.19
CA MET A 41 8.20 -11.16 -14.90
C MET A 41 8.88 -12.34 -14.19
N HIS A 42 10.13 -12.64 -14.56
CA HIS A 42 10.88 -13.74 -13.94
C HIS A 42 11.19 -13.51 -12.45
N GLN A 43 11.16 -12.26 -11.99
CA GLN A 43 11.38 -11.86 -10.60
C GLN A 43 10.07 -11.48 -9.88
N ALA A 44 8.91 -11.62 -10.53
CA ALA A 44 7.65 -11.09 -9.99
C ALA A 44 7.33 -11.58 -8.57
N TYR A 45 7.76 -12.79 -8.23
CA TYR A 45 7.54 -13.43 -6.93
C TYR A 45 8.78 -13.44 -6.01
N ASP A 46 9.88 -12.82 -6.43
CA ASP A 46 11.05 -12.65 -5.58
C ASP A 46 10.74 -11.62 -4.49
N ASN A 47 11.34 -11.77 -3.31
CA ASN A 47 11.16 -10.79 -2.23
C ASN A 47 12.04 -9.55 -2.42
N ASN A 48 11.83 -8.80 -3.50
CA ASN A 48 12.52 -7.56 -3.81
C ASN A 48 11.55 -6.50 -4.37
N ALA A 49 11.96 -5.24 -4.32
CA ALA A 49 11.28 -4.17 -5.02
C ALA A 49 11.68 -4.18 -6.50
N LEU A 50 10.73 -3.92 -7.41
CA LEU A 50 10.96 -3.96 -8.85
C LEU A 50 10.55 -2.63 -9.50
N PRO A 51 11.23 -2.18 -10.56
CA PRO A 51 10.85 -0.96 -11.27
C PRO A 51 9.52 -1.12 -12.01
N ILE A 52 8.66 -0.11 -11.91
CA ILE A 52 7.36 -0.04 -12.61
C ILE A 52 7.29 1.11 -13.63
N GLY A 53 8.42 1.78 -13.87
CA GLY A 53 8.50 2.96 -14.73
C GLY A 53 8.34 4.28 -13.95
N GLN A 54 8.60 5.40 -14.63
CA GLN A 54 8.47 6.76 -14.07
C GLN A 54 9.22 6.99 -12.74
N GLY A 55 10.36 6.31 -12.58
CA GLY A 55 11.16 6.37 -11.35
C GLY A 55 10.53 5.69 -10.14
N GLN A 56 9.42 4.97 -10.30
CA GLN A 56 8.71 4.30 -9.22
C GLN A 56 9.01 2.80 -9.18
N THR A 57 8.70 2.20 -8.03
CA THR A 57 8.87 0.76 -7.78
C THR A 57 7.61 0.14 -7.20
N ILE A 58 7.34 -1.13 -7.53
CA ILE A 58 6.47 -1.98 -6.73
C ILE A 58 7.25 -2.45 -5.49
N SER A 59 6.66 -2.31 -4.30
CA SER A 59 7.29 -2.70 -3.04
C SER A 59 7.54 -4.21 -2.95
N GLN A 60 8.55 -4.61 -2.18
CA GLN A 60 8.81 -6.02 -1.89
C GLN A 60 7.59 -6.69 -1.23
N PRO A 61 7.25 -7.93 -1.60
CA PRO A 61 6.13 -8.67 -1.04
C PRO A 61 6.08 -8.67 0.49
N TYR A 62 7.22 -8.82 1.17
CA TYR A 62 7.29 -8.76 2.64
C TYR A 62 6.75 -7.44 3.18
N ILE A 63 7.15 -6.31 2.60
CA ILE A 63 6.71 -4.98 3.06
C ILE A 63 5.23 -4.78 2.79
N VAL A 64 4.73 -5.22 1.64
CA VAL A 64 3.29 -5.20 1.34
C VAL A 64 2.51 -5.99 2.38
N ALA A 65 2.94 -7.22 2.68
CA ALA A 65 2.29 -8.07 3.67
C ALA A 65 2.36 -7.45 5.07
N ARG A 66 3.54 -6.98 5.47
CA ARG A 66 3.82 -6.43 6.80
C ARG A 66 3.02 -5.15 7.05
N MET A 67 3.05 -4.21 6.11
CA MET A 67 2.27 -2.97 6.22
C MET A 67 0.77 -3.24 6.27
N THR A 68 0.27 -4.21 5.49
CA THR A 68 -1.14 -4.58 5.49
C THR A 68 -1.57 -5.23 6.82
N GLU A 69 -0.76 -6.14 7.36
CA GLU A 69 -1.01 -6.79 8.67
C GLU A 69 -1.08 -5.77 9.81
N LEU A 70 -0.19 -4.76 9.81
CA LEU A 70 -0.13 -3.74 10.85
C LEU A 70 -1.38 -2.85 10.94
N LEU A 71 -2.16 -2.76 9.87
CA LEU A 71 -3.42 -2.01 9.83
C LEU A 71 -4.56 -2.74 10.54
N GLU A 72 -4.43 -4.06 10.77
CA GLU A 72 -5.46 -4.88 11.43
C GLU A 72 -6.84 -4.68 10.79
N LEU A 73 -6.90 -4.79 9.46
CA LEU A 73 -8.09 -4.47 8.68
C LEU A 73 -9.23 -5.44 8.97
N GLU A 74 -10.44 -4.91 9.11
CA GLU A 74 -11.68 -5.66 9.02
C GLU A 74 -12.36 -5.45 7.66
N PRO A 75 -13.25 -6.35 7.19
CA PRO A 75 -13.93 -6.19 5.91
C PRO A 75 -14.62 -4.83 5.74
N ALA A 76 -15.24 -4.30 6.79
CA ALA A 76 -15.93 -3.01 6.75
C ALA A 76 -14.99 -1.79 6.82
N SER A 77 -13.68 -1.97 6.91
CA SER A 77 -12.71 -0.87 7.07
C SER A 77 -12.69 0.02 5.83
N ARG A 78 -12.80 1.33 6.03
CA ARG A 78 -12.57 2.33 5.00
C ARG A 78 -11.09 2.63 4.92
N VAL A 79 -10.46 2.24 3.81
CA VAL A 79 -9.00 2.35 3.64
C VAL A 79 -8.65 3.47 2.66
N LEU A 80 -7.72 4.34 3.05
CA LEU A 80 -7.02 5.26 2.16
C LEU A 80 -5.60 4.76 1.89
N GLU A 81 -5.26 4.57 0.64
CA GLU A 81 -3.89 4.33 0.16
C GLU A 81 -3.34 5.60 -0.49
N ILE A 82 -2.12 5.96 -0.12
CA ILE A 82 -1.34 7.02 -0.76
C ILE A 82 -0.18 6.38 -1.52
N GLY A 83 -0.17 6.55 -2.84
CA GLY A 83 0.78 5.93 -3.77
C GLY A 83 0.21 4.68 -4.42
N THR A 84 -0.72 4.84 -5.37
CA THR A 84 -1.28 3.69 -6.12
C THR A 84 -0.19 2.91 -6.85
N GLY A 85 0.77 3.59 -7.48
CA GLY A 85 1.87 2.96 -8.21
C GLY A 85 1.37 1.99 -9.28
N SER A 86 1.78 0.71 -9.19
CA SER A 86 1.28 -0.33 -10.10
C SER A 86 -0.14 -0.80 -9.79
N GLY A 87 -0.67 -0.47 -8.61
CA GLY A 87 -1.94 -0.95 -8.09
C GLY A 87 -1.87 -2.27 -7.32
N TYR A 88 -0.67 -2.81 -7.06
CA TYR A 88 -0.54 -4.11 -6.38
C TYR A 88 -0.97 -4.06 -4.91
N GLN A 89 -0.50 -3.07 -4.15
CA GLN A 89 -0.95 -2.86 -2.77
C GLN A 89 -2.45 -2.55 -2.74
N THR A 90 -2.94 -1.72 -3.66
CA THR A 90 -4.38 -1.47 -3.85
C THR A 90 -5.17 -2.76 -4.04
N ALA A 91 -4.68 -3.67 -4.88
CA ALA A 91 -5.32 -4.95 -5.15
C ALA A 91 -5.32 -5.85 -3.90
N VAL A 92 -4.22 -5.91 -3.14
CA VAL A 92 -4.14 -6.65 -1.88
C VAL A 92 -5.17 -6.13 -0.88
N LEU A 93 -5.26 -4.81 -0.70
CA LEU A 93 -6.25 -4.19 0.19
C LEU A 93 -7.68 -4.52 -0.27
N ALA A 94 -7.94 -4.43 -1.58
CA ALA A 94 -9.25 -4.67 -2.18
C ALA A 94 -9.75 -6.12 -2.03
N GLN A 95 -8.86 -7.09 -1.78
CA GLN A 95 -9.26 -8.46 -1.43
C GLN A 95 -9.71 -8.62 0.03
N ILE A 96 -9.38 -7.65 0.90
CA ILE A 96 -9.57 -7.73 2.35
C ILE A 96 -10.75 -6.85 2.81
N VAL A 97 -10.96 -5.70 2.16
CA VAL A 97 -11.96 -4.71 2.58
C VAL A 97 -13.02 -4.45 1.53
N ASP A 98 -14.17 -3.93 1.96
CA ASP A 98 -15.32 -3.60 1.12
C ASP A 98 -15.01 -2.50 0.10
N HIS A 99 -14.12 -1.56 0.43
CA HIS A 99 -13.74 -0.48 -0.49
C HIS A 99 -12.40 0.18 -0.17
N VAL A 100 -11.58 0.40 -1.20
CA VAL A 100 -10.28 1.11 -1.12
C VAL A 100 -10.35 2.45 -1.85
N TYR A 101 -9.81 3.50 -1.24
CA TYR A 101 -9.59 4.79 -1.87
C TYR A 101 -8.10 4.96 -2.09
N SER A 102 -7.65 5.16 -3.33
CA SER A 102 -6.23 5.24 -3.65
C SER A 102 -5.88 6.54 -4.37
N VAL A 103 -4.84 7.22 -3.91
CA VAL A 103 -4.34 8.48 -4.46
C VAL A 103 -2.99 8.24 -5.14
N GLU A 104 -2.84 8.77 -6.35
CA GLU A 104 -1.60 8.74 -7.11
C GLU A 104 -1.32 10.11 -7.70
N ARG A 105 -0.06 10.55 -7.66
CA ARG A 105 0.34 11.86 -8.19
C ARG A 105 0.76 11.82 -9.65
N ILE A 106 1.12 10.65 -10.18
CA ILE A 106 1.56 10.44 -11.56
C ILE A 106 0.39 9.91 -12.40
N LYS A 107 -0.10 10.74 -13.33
CA LYS A 107 -1.35 10.47 -14.08
C LYS A 107 -1.33 9.15 -14.84
N SER A 108 -0.22 8.83 -15.50
CA SER A 108 -0.07 7.60 -16.28
C SER A 108 -0.07 6.36 -15.40
N LEU A 109 0.60 6.36 -14.24
CA LEU A 109 0.52 5.24 -13.29
C LEU A 109 -0.91 5.04 -12.80
N GLN A 110 -1.59 6.12 -12.42
CA GLN A 110 -2.97 6.06 -11.96
C GLN A 110 -3.90 5.43 -13.03
N TRP A 111 -3.74 5.84 -14.28
CA TRP A 111 -4.53 5.33 -15.39
C TRP A 111 -4.24 3.85 -15.68
N GLU A 112 -2.97 3.47 -15.69
CA GLU A 112 -2.56 2.07 -15.89
C GLU A 112 -3.02 1.16 -14.76
N ALA A 113 -2.86 1.58 -13.51
CA ALA A 113 -3.34 0.86 -12.33
C ALA A 113 -4.86 0.65 -12.40
N LYS A 114 -5.63 1.71 -12.70
CA LYS A 114 -7.08 1.61 -12.87
C LYS A 114 -7.48 0.62 -13.96
N ARG A 115 -6.79 0.62 -15.11
CA ARG A 115 -7.03 -0.33 -16.20
C ARG A 115 -6.72 -1.76 -15.77
N ARG A 116 -5.59 -1.97 -15.10
CA ARG A 116 -5.14 -3.27 -14.60
C ARG A 116 -6.10 -3.85 -13.57
N LEU A 117 -6.53 -3.06 -12.58
CA LEU A 117 -7.51 -3.48 -11.59
C LEU A 117 -8.82 -3.92 -12.25
N LYS A 118 -9.31 -3.18 -13.25
CA LYS A 118 -10.49 -3.57 -14.03
C LYS A 118 -10.29 -4.88 -14.80
N GLN A 119 -9.12 -5.11 -15.39
CA GLN A 119 -8.78 -6.36 -16.10
C GLN A 119 -8.69 -7.57 -15.16
N LEU A 120 -8.43 -7.34 -13.87
CA LEU A 120 -8.40 -8.36 -12.82
C LEU A 120 -9.73 -8.49 -12.08
N ASP A 121 -10.80 -7.89 -12.60
CA ASP A 121 -12.15 -7.89 -11.99
C ASP A 121 -12.20 -7.31 -10.56
N ILE A 122 -11.33 -6.34 -10.27
CA ILE A 122 -11.31 -5.61 -8.99
C ILE A 122 -12.05 -4.28 -9.17
N TYR A 123 -13.25 -4.19 -8.58
CA TYR A 123 -14.18 -3.08 -8.80
C TYR A 123 -14.44 -2.20 -7.56
N ASN A 124 -14.03 -2.64 -6.38
CA ASN A 124 -14.21 -1.94 -5.11
C ASN A 124 -13.11 -0.91 -4.82
N VAL A 125 -12.64 -0.21 -5.85
CA VAL A 125 -11.56 0.77 -5.74
C VAL A 125 -11.95 2.10 -6.38
N SER A 126 -11.84 3.18 -5.61
CA SER A 126 -11.87 4.54 -6.14
C SER A 126 -10.45 5.10 -6.26
N THR A 127 -10.10 5.63 -7.43
CA THR A 127 -8.79 6.23 -7.69
C THR A 127 -8.88 7.74 -7.85
N LYS A 128 -7.88 8.49 -7.39
CA LYS A 128 -7.76 9.95 -7.53
C LYS A 128 -6.36 10.33 -8.00
N HIS A 129 -6.28 11.21 -9.00
CA HIS A 129 -5.01 11.83 -9.41
C HIS A 129 -4.86 13.11 -8.59
N ALA A 130 -3.99 13.09 -7.58
CA ALA A 130 -3.84 14.18 -6.61
C ALA A 130 -2.56 14.06 -5.79
N ASP A 131 -2.26 15.11 -5.02
CA ASP A 131 -1.18 15.12 -4.04
C ASP A 131 -1.57 14.27 -2.82
N GLY A 132 -0.75 13.25 -2.55
CA GLY A 132 -0.91 12.36 -1.41
C GLY A 132 -0.77 13.04 -0.05
N TRP A 133 -0.03 14.16 0.03
CA TRP A 133 0.11 14.94 1.27
C TRP A 133 -1.21 15.47 1.81
N GLN A 134 -2.21 15.68 0.93
CA GLN A 134 -3.53 16.20 1.30
C GLN A 134 -4.54 15.09 1.60
N GLY A 135 -4.19 13.82 1.37
CA GLY A 135 -5.12 12.69 1.47
C GLY A 135 -6.34 12.83 0.56
N TRP A 136 -7.50 12.45 1.09
CA TRP A 136 -8.77 12.53 0.38
C TRP A 136 -9.93 12.86 1.32
N GLU A 137 -9.91 14.09 1.84
CA GLU A 137 -10.87 14.62 2.82
C GLU A 137 -12.34 14.30 2.49
N ALA A 138 -12.77 14.53 1.24
CA ALA A 138 -14.13 14.27 0.79
C ALA A 138 -14.60 12.79 0.89
N ARG A 139 -13.70 11.85 1.18
CA ARG A 139 -14.00 10.41 1.38
C ARG A 139 -13.71 9.92 2.79
N GLY A 140 -13.05 10.75 3.59
CA GLY A 140 -12.77 10.47 4.99
C GLY A 140 -14.01 10.59 5.88
N PRO A 141 -13.85 10.34 7.18
CA PRO A 141 -12.64 9.83 7.81
C PRO A 141 -12.45 8.32 7.55
N PHE A 142 -11.21 7.83 7.68
CA PHE A 142 -10.78 6.46 7.35
C PHE A 142 -10.45 5.65 8.59
N ASP A 143 -10.75 4.34 8.57
CA ASP A 143 -10.37 3.41 9.62
C ASP A 143 -8.88 3.02 9.47
N ALA A 144 -8.35 3.06 8.25
CA ALA A 144 -6.95 2.78 7.96
C ALA A 144 -6.39 3.70 6.87
N ILE A 145 -5.14 4.14 7.06
CA ILE A 145 -4.36 4.86 6.05
C ILE A 145 -3.03 4.13 5.82
N ILE A 146 -2.66 3.90 4.56
CA ILE A 146 -1.36 3.32 4.20
C ILE A 146 -0.67 4.20 3.19
N VAL A 147 0.59 4.53 3.45
CA VAL A 147 1.41 5.39 2.60
C VAL A 147 2.57 4.58 2.05
N THR A 148 2.66 4.45 0.72
CA THR A 148 3.64 3.60 0.03
C THR A 148 4.80 4.40 -0.58
N ALA A 149 5.06 5.58 -0.02
CA ALA A 149 6.20 6.45 -0.31
C ALA A 149 6.67 7.09 1.01
N ALA A 150 7.95 7.39 1.13
CA ALA A 150 8.52 7.98 2.35
C ALA A 150 8.21 9.48 2.43
N ALA A 151 7.51 9.90 3.48
CA ALA A 151 7.32 11.30 3.78
C ALA A 151 8.50 11.85 4.59
N GLU A 152 8.94 13.07 4.31
CA GLU A 152 9.98 13.74 5.10
C GLU A 152 9.54 13.92 6.56
N VAL A 153 8.26 14.26 6.74
CA VAL A 153 7.57 14.35 8.03
C VAL A 153 6.18 13.75 7.90
N ILE A 154 5.56 13.38 9.04
CA ILE A 154 4.20 12.84 9.04
C ILE A 154 3.21 13.91 8.52
N PRO A 155 2.44 13.65 7.44
CA PRO A 155 1.49 14.62 6.92
C PRO A 155 0.29 14.83 7.86
N GLN A 156 0.11 16.06 8.36
CA GLN A 156 -0.97 16.37 9.31
C GLN A 156 -2.37 16.12 8.73
N ALA A 157 -2.55 16.31 7.42
CA ALA A 157 -3.81 16.06 6.75
C ALA A 157 -4.21 14.57 6.75
N LEU A 158 -3.23 13.65 6.79
CA LEU A 158 -3.52 12.22 6.90
C LEU A 158 -3.91 11.87 8.34
N LEU A 159 -3.23 12.44 9.34
CA LEU A 159 -3.60 12.27 10.75
C LEU A 159 -5.04 12.73 11.02
N SER A 160 -5.42 13.92 10.54
CA SER A 160 -6.78 14.45 10.74
C SER A 160 -7.87 13.64 10.04
N GLN A 161 -7.51 12.88 9.00
CA GLN A 161 -8.43 12.01 8.26
C GLN A 161 -8.56 10.60 8.87
N LEU A 162 -7.78 10.25 9.90
CA LEU A 162 -8.00 9.03 10.67
C LEU A 162 -9.23 9.16 11.56
N ARG A 163 -10.07 8.12 11.59
CA ARG A 163 -11.09 7.96 12.63
C ARG A 163 -10.45 7.70 13.99
N ASP A 164 -11.20 7.94 15.06
CA ASP A 164 -10.79 7.48 16.38
C ASP A 164 -10.65 5.95 16.38
N GLY A 165 -9.56 5.44 16.97
CA GLY A 165 -9.12 4.03 16.87
C GLY A 165 -8.51 3.64 15.51
N GLY A 166 -8.48 4.56 14.54
CA GLY A 166 -7.93 4.33 13.21
C GLY A 166 -6.41 4.22 13.22
N LYS A 167 -5.87 3.48 12.25
CA LYS A 167 -4.44 3.18 12.16
C LYS A 167 -3.83 3.72 10.87
N MET A 168 -2.64 4.29 10.95
CA MET A 168 -1.82 4.65 9.79
C MET A 168 -0.50 3.90 9.79
N VAL A 169 -0.10 3.41 8.62
CA VAL A 169 1.23 2.85 8.38
C VAL A 169 1.94 3.70 7.33
N ILE A 170 3.08 4.28 7.69
CA ILE A 170 3.79 5.27 6.87
C ILE A 170 5.31 5.15 7.05
N PRO A 171 6.11 5.10 5.96
CA PRO A 171 7.53 5.33 6.00
C PRO A 171 7.83 6.82 6.20
N VAL A 172 8.68 7.15 7.16
CA VAL A 172 9.06 8.54 7.48
C VAL A 172 10.58 8.68 7.55
N GLY A 173 11.09 9.75 6.96
CA GLY A 173 12.51 10.10 6.93
C GLY A 173 13.02 10.34 5.51
N ASP A 174 14.27 10.81 5.41
CA ASP A 174 14.95 11.08 4.14
C ASP A 174 16.08 10.05 3.90
N THR A 175 17.27 10.30 4.43
CA THR A 175 18.44 9.40 4.28
C THR A 175 18.24 8.09 5.03
N GLU A 176 17.72 8.16 6.25
CA GLU A 176 17.31 7.01 7.06
C GLU A 176 15.80 7.06 7.22
N GLN A 177 15.11 5.98 6.83
CA GLN A 177 13.66 5.90 6.85
C GLN A 177 13.20 4.82 7.83
N GLN A 178 12.19 5.16 8.62
CA GLN A 178 11.55 4.27 9.57
C GLN A 178 10.11 4.01 9.15
N LEU A 179 9.68 2.76 9.20
CA LEU A 179 8.28 2.42 9.07
C LEU A 179 7.59 2.66 10.41
N LEU A 180 6.63 3.57 10.43
CA LEU A 180 5.85 3.91 11.61
C LEU A 180 4.45 3.30 11.53
N LYS A 181 3.98 2.78 12.67
CA LYS A 181 2.56 2.52 12.92
C LYS A 181 2.05 3.61 13.85
N ILE A 182 1.00 4.31 13.44
CA ILE A 182 0.37 5.37 14.21
C ILE A 182 -1.08 4.96 14.50
N GLU A 183 -1.51 5.05 15.75
CA GLU A 183 -2.88 4.79 16.17
C GLU A 183 -3.48 6.06 16.76
N ARG A 184 -4.68 6.45 16.31
CA ARG A 184 -5.41 7.57 16.89
C ARG A 184 -6.18 7.12 18.14
N LYS A 185 -6.03 7.84 19.24
CA LYS A 185 -6.80 7.66 20.49
C LYS A 185 -7.34 9.00 20.97
N GLY A 186 -8.60 9.28 20.63
CA GLY A 186 -9.24 10.57 20.85
C GLY A 186 -8.50 11.69 20.11
N ASP A 187 -7.86 12.56 20.89
CA ASP A 187 -7.07 13.69 20.40
C ASP A 187 -5.57 13.39 20.28
N GLU A 188 -5.14 12.19 20.71
CA GLU A 188 -3.74 11.77 20.69
C GLU A 188 -3.45 10.84 19.50
N TYR A 189 -2.18 10.84 19.07
CA TYR A 189 -1.64 9.94 18.06
C TYR A 189 -0.43 9.21 18.63
N LEU A 190 -0.57 7.91 18.84
CA LEU A 190 0.49 7.07 19.37
C LEU A 190 1.30 6.46 18.24
N SER A 191 2.58 6.85 18.12
CA SER A 191 3.49 6.35 17.10
C SER A 191 4.40 5.26 17.65
N THR A 192 4.60 4.19 16.88
CA THR A 192 5.55 3.11 17.16
C THR A 192 6.44 2.89 15.94
N VAL A 193 7.75 2.85 16.15
CA VAL A 193 8.72 2.44 15.12
C VAL A 193 8.64 0.93 14.95
N VAL A 194 8.43 0.48 13.72
CA VAL A 194 8.34 -0.95 13.38
C VAL A 194 9.70 -1.48 12.96
N GLU A 195 10.29 -0.89 11.91
CA GLU A 195 11.56 -1.34 11.31
C GLU A 195 12.15 -0.25 10.40
N MET A 196 13.41 -0.43 10.01
CA MET A 196 14.07 0.40 9.00
C MET A 196 13.63 -0.03 7.60
N VAL A 197 13.32 0.93 6.74
CA VAL A 197 12.83 0.67 5.38
C VAL A 197 13.49 1.60 4.36
N ARG A 198 13.19 1.39 3.08
CA ARG A 198 13.57 2.30 2.01
C ARG A 198 12.49 2.36 0.95
N PHE A 199 11.94 3.56 0.76
CA PHE A 199 10.90 3.89 -0.19
C PHE A 199 11.32 5.08 -1.05
N VAL A 200 10.67 5.21 -2.20
CA VAL A 200 10.69 6.44 -3.00
C VAL A 200 10.05 7.60 -2.22
N PRO A 201 10.47 8.86 -2.45
CA PRO A 201 9.96 9.99 -1.68
C PRO A 201 8.49 10.31 -2.02
N LEU A 202 7.72 10.68 -1.00
CA LEU A 202 6.39 11.27 -1.12
C LEU A 202 6.56 12.76 -1.46
N VAL A 203 6.43 13.10 -2.74
CA VAL A 203 6.65 14.47 -3.22
C VAL A 203 5.37 15.30 -3.11
N ALA A 204 5.47 16.47 -2.47
CA ALA A 204 4.40 17.43 -2.31
C ALA A 204 4.23 18.35 -3.54
N GLY A 205 3.03 18.90 -3.72
CA GLY A 205 2.77 19.98 -4.68
C GLY A 205 2.39 19.49 -6.08
N ASP A 206 3.01 20.08 -7.10
CA ASP A 206 2.59 19.90 -8.49
C ASP A 206 2.56 18.42 -8.91
N LEU A 207 1.52 18.09 -9.68
CA LEU A 207 1.25 16.74 -10.16
C LEU A 207 2.05 16.46 -11.44
N ALA A 208 2.35 15.18 -11.67
CA ALA A 208 3.05 14.69 -12.85
C ALA A 208 2.14 13.83 -13.75
#